data_AF-A0A8H6GV13-F1
#
_entry.id   AF-A0A8H6GV13-F1
#
_cell.length_a   1.000
_cell.length_b   1.000
_cell.length_c   1.000
_cell.angle_alpha   90.00
_cell.angle_beta   90.00
_cell.angle_gamma   90.00
#
_symmetry.space_group_name_H-M   'P 1'
#
loop_
_entity.id
_entity.type
_entity.pdbx_description
1 polymer ?
#
loop_
_entity_poly.entity_id
_entity_poly.type
_entity_poly.pdbx_seq_one_letter_code
_entity_poly.pdbx_strand_id
1 'polypeptide(L)'
;MPKSRLKWEYTEDDMAEAILDITDHGFSPPQAAQRRGVPRTTLIDRLNGRGAAEDQIQPRRRLSKSQEDRLAFWILRQESLGYAPSHSQIRACVMGLLREQGEDPDLGRNWVIKFINRRADLKTKMGRRQEAKRFDSFTPRAVHWYFDIRDGQYGWIKPENTVNVDEGGIMTGFGKYSPLLLVGACILTD
;
A
#
# COMPACT_ATOMS: atom_id res chain seq x y z
N MET A 1 -42.95 5.34 -14.32
CA MET A 1 -42.04 6.28 -13.64
C MET A 1 -41.08 5.49 -12.78
N PRO A 2 -39.76 5.46 -13.03
CA PRO A 2 -38.83 4.90 -12.06
C PRO A 2 -38.84 5.82 -10.83
N LYS A 3 -39.14 5.28 -9.65
CA LYS A 3 -39.08 6.05 -8.40
C LYS A 3 -37.64 6.48 -8.17
N SER A 4 -37.38 7.77 -8.04
CA SER A 4 -36.07 8.29 -7.59
C SER A 4 -35.77 7.65 -6.23
N ARG A 5 -34.71 6.84 -6.15
CA ARG A 5 -34.26 6.32 -4.85
C ARG A 5 -33.88 7.52 -3.99
N LEU A 6 -34.54 7.67 -2.84
CA LEU A 6 -34.12 8.59 -1.79
C LEU A 6 -32.63 8.32 -1.53
N LYS A 7 -31.80 9.34 -1.78
CA LYS A 7 -30.37 9.28 -1.49
C LYS A 7 -30.24 9.51 0.01
N TRP A 8 -30.06 8.41 0.74
CA TRP A 8 -29.73 8.47 2.16
C TRP A 8 -28.34 9.05 2.30
N GLU A 9 -28.18 10.04 3.16
CA GLU A 9 -26.90 10.63 3.51
C GLU A 9 -26.54 10.10 4.90
N TYR A 10 -25.62 9.14 4.94
CA TYR A 10 -25.12 8.53 6.17
C TYR A 10 -23.65 8.13 5.96
N THR A 11 -22.90 8.05 7.05
CA THR A 11 -21.49 7.65 7.06
C THR A 11 -21.35 6.16 7.44
N GLU A 12 -20.18 5.56 7.16
CA GLU A 12 -19.91 4.20 7.66
C GLU A 12 -19.87 4.14 9.19
N ASP A 13 -19.51 5.24 9.86
CA ASP A 13 -19.55 5.35 11.31
C ASP A 13 -21.00 5.29 11.82
N ASP A 14 -21.95 5.98 11.16
CA ASP A 14 -23.38 5.88 11.51
C ASP A 14 -23.90 4.44 11.36
N MET A 15 -23.41 3.71 10.36
CA MET A 15 -23.75 2.30 10.14
C MET A 15 -23.13 1.39 11.22
N ALA A 16 -21.89 1.65 11.63
CA ALA A 16 -21.22 0.90 12.70
C ALA A 16 -21.93 1.11 14.05
N GLU A 17 -22.26 2.36 14.38
CA GLU A 17 -23.04 2.73 15.55
C GLU A 17 -24.44 2.09 15.53
N ALA A 18 -25.08 1.98 14.37
CA ALA A 18 -26.37 1.33 14.24
C ALA A 18 -26.29 -0.20 14.45
N ILE A 19 -25.16 -0.83 14.11
CA ILE A 19 -24.91 -2.24 14.41
C ILE A 19 -24.70 -2.43 15.91
N LEU A 20 -23.91 -1.56 16.55
CA LEU A 20 -23.68 -1.56 18.01
C LEU A 20 -24.98 -1.36 18.80
N ASP A 21 -25.86 -0.46 18.34
CA ASP A 21 -27.19 -0.27 18.91
C ASP A 21 -27.99 -1.59 18.97
N ILE A 22 -27.80 -2.49 18.00
CA ILE A 22 -28.49 -3.78 17.94
C ILE A 22 -27.78 -4.85 18.78
N THR A 23 -26.45 -4.95 18.68
CA THR A 23 -25.67 -6.03 19.32
C THR A 23 -25.48 -5.81 20.82
N ASP A 24 -25.23 -4.57 21.22
CA ASP A 24 -24.77 -4.24 22.58
C ASP A 24 -25.84 -3.51 23.38
N HIS A 25 -26.66 -2.70 22.71
CA HIS A 25 -27.71 -1.90 23.34
C HIS A 25 -29.12 -2.51 23.21
N GLY A 26 -29.26 -3.64 22.51
CA GLY A 26 -30.50 -4.41 22.43
C GLY A 26 -31.63 -3.72 21.67
N PHE A 27 -31.34 -2.70 20.87
CA PHE A 27 -32.35 -2.05 20.04
C PHE A 27 -32.80 -2.96 18.91
N SER A 28 -34.07 -2.84 18.52
CA SER A 28 -34.55 -3.53 17.32
C SER A 28 -33.96 -2.87 16.05
N PRO A 29 -33.76 -3.63 14.94
CA PRO A 29 -33.22 -3.06 13.71
C PRO A 29 -33.97 -1.82 13.16
N PRO A 30 -35.31 -1.71 13.25
CA PRO A 30 -36.01 -0.48 12.90
C PRO A 30 -35.65 0.72 13.79
N GLN A 31 -35.53 0.51 15.11
CA GLN A 31 -35.22 1.58 16.07
C GLN A 31 -33.79 2.08 15.88
N ALA A 32 -32.82 1.17 15.75
CA ALA A 32 -31.42 1.52 15.49
C ALA A 32 -31.27 2.30 14.17
N ALA A 33 -31.95 1.83 13.11
CA ALA A 33 -31.94 2.50 11.81
C ALA A 33 -32.49 3.94 11.89
N GLN A 34 -33.62 4.13 12.59
CA GLN A 34 -34.22 5.44 12.76
C GLN A 34 -33.35 6.37 13.62
N ARG A 35 -32.78 5.86 14.71
CA ARG A 35 -31.96 6.61 15.65
C ARG A 35 -30.67 7.14 15.02
N ARG A 36 -30.05 6.34 14.14
CA ARG A 36 -28.78 6.68 13.47
C ARG A 36 -28.99 7.22 12.04
N GLY A 37 -30.23 7.38 11.59
CA GLY A 37 -30.54 7.92 10.26
C GLY A 37 -30.10 7.02 9.09
N VAL A 38 -29.87 5.73 9.32
CA VAL A 38 -29.40 4.78 8.29
C VAL A 38 -30.55 4.02 7.64
N PRO A 39 -30.45 3.62 6.37
CA PRO A 39 -31.47 2.80 5.73
C PRO A 39 -31.55 1.41 6.38
N ARG A 40 -32.73 1.06 6.89
CA ARG A 40 -32.99 -0.25 7.55
C ARG A 40 -32.59 -1.44 6.68
N THR A 41 -32.85 -1.39 5.37
CA THR A 41 -32.50 -2.48 4.44
C THR A 41 -30.99 -2.69 4.38
N THR A 42 -30.21 -1.61 4.38
CA THR A 42 -28.75 -1.68 4.38
C THR A 42 -28.22 -2.19 5.71
N LEU A 43 -28.79 -1.77 6.83
CA LEU A 43 -28.44 -2.26 8.16
C LEU A 43 -28.66 -3.77 8.31
N ILE A 44 -29.79 -4.28 7.80
CA ILE A 44 -30.08 -5.73 7.78
C ILE A 44 -29.08 -6.47 6.88
N ASP A 45 -28.76 -5.92 5.71
CA ASP A 45 -27.74 -6.50 4.83
C ASP A 45 -26.37 -6.58 5.53
N ARG A 46 -25.97 -5.55 6.30
CA ARG A 46 -24.75 -5.56 7.10
C ARG A 46 -24.75 -6.64 8.18
N LEU A 47 -25.85 -6.79 8.91
CA LEU A 47 -25.99 -7.84 9.94
C LEU A 47 -25.91 -9.25 9.35
N ASN A 48 -26.37 -9.42 8.10
CA ASN A 48 -26.26 -10.67 7.34
C ASN A 48 -24.87 -10.87 6.71
N GLY A 49 -23.89 -10.03 7.06
CA GLY A 49 -22.49 -10.17 6.63
C GLY A 49 -22.15 -9.50 5.29
N ARG A 50 -23.04 -8.72 4.68
CA ARG A 50 -22.63 -7.90 3.52
C ARG A 50 -21.78 -6.72 3.98
N GLY A 51 -20.61 -6.55 3.40
CA GLY A 51 -19.78 -5.36 3.64
C GLY A 51 -20.31 -4.10 2.95
N ALA A 52 -19.64 -2.98 3.20
CA ALA A 52 -19.93 -1.72 2.52
C ALA A 52 -19.88 -1.87 1.01
N ALA A 53 -20.70 -1.10 0.30
CA ALA A 53 -20.69 -1.12 -1.16
C ALA A 53 -19.30 -0.80 -1.74
N GLU A 54 -18.51 0.00 -1.02
CA GLU A 54 -17.12 0.30 -1.39
C GLU A 54 -16.16 -0.85 -1.15
N ASP A 55 -16.40 -1.68 -0.13
CA ASP A 55 -15.60 -2.84 0.21
C ASP A 55 -16.02 -4.11 -0.54
N GLN A 56 -17.19 -4.10 -1.16
CA GLN A 56 -17.63 -5.18 -2.04
C GLN A 56 -16.73 -5.24 -3.27
N ILE A 57 -16.23 -6.45 -3.56
CA ILE A 57 -15.43 -6.70 -4.75
C ILE A 57 -16.34 -6.55 -5.97
N GLN A 58 -16.05 -5.57 -6.82
CA GLN A 58 -16.82 -5.35 -8.04
C GLN A 58 -16.68 -6.55 -8.98
N PRO A 59 -17.72 -6.88 -9.78
CA PRO A 59 -17.61 -7.90 -10.80
C PRO A 59 -16.44 -7.56 -11.72
N ARG A 60 -15.41 -8.43 -11.78
CA ARG A 60 -14.13 -8.29 -12.51
C ARG A 60 -12.94 -7.69 -11.73
N ARG A 61 -13.09 -7.35 -10.46
CA ARG A 61 -11.93 -7.05 -9.58
C ARG A 61 -11.56 -8.31 -8.78
N ARG A 62 -10.28 -8.41 -8.43
CA ARG A 62 -9.76 -9.48 -7.55
C ARG A 62 -9.59 -9.02 -6.11
N LEU A 63 -9.51 -7.71 -5.90
CA LEU A 63 -9.34 -7.07 -4.61
C LEU A 63 -10.47 -6.07 -4.40
N SER A 64 -10.87 -5.87 -3.15
CA SER A 64 -11.76 -4.77 -2.76
C SER A 64 -11.06 -3.42 -2.96
N LYS A 65 -11.84 -2.33 -2.94
CA LYS A 65 -11.27 -0.98 -3.02
C LYS A 65 -10.26 -0.73 -1.90
N SER A 66 -10.62 -1.10 -0.65
CA SER A 66 -9.75 -0.95 0.52
C SER A 66 -8.48 -1.80 0.46
N GLN A 67 -8.54 -3.00 -0.13
CA GLN A 67 -7.33 -3.80 -0.39
C GLN A 67 -6.44 -3.15 -1.45
N GLU A 68 -7.02 -2.66 -2.55
CA GLU A 68 -6.27 -1.91 -3.56
C GLU A 68 -5.64 -0.64 -2.97
N ASP A 69 -6.32 0.06 -2.05
CA ASP A 69 -5.80 1.25 -1.35
C ASP A 69 -4.61 0.90 -0.46
N ARG A 70 -4.71 -0.18 0.32
CA ARG A 70 -3.59 -0.67 1.15
C ARG A 70 -2.40 -1.09 0.30
N LEU A 71 -2.63 -1.76 -0.83
CA LEU A 71 -1.57 -2.13 -1.77
C LEU A 71 -0.90 -0.89 -2.36
N ALA A 72 -1.67 0.12 -2.80
CA ALA A 72 -1.14 1.37 -3.31
C ALA A 72 -0.32 2.13 -2.25
N PHE A 73 -0.83 2.20 -1.02
CA PHE A 73 -0.11 2.78 0.11
C PHE A 73 1.21 2.07 0.38
N TRP A 74 1.22 0.73 0.35
CA TRP A 74 2.45 -0.05 0.50
C TRP A 74 3.45 0.27 -0.62
N ILE A 75 3.02 0.36 -1.88
CA ILE A 75 3.89 0.74 -3.02
C ILE A 75 4.49 2.14 -2.82
N LEU A 76 3.66 3.13 -2.46
CA LEU A 76 4.10 4.50 -2.17
C LEU A 76 5.10 4.53 -1.01
N ARG A 77 4.86 3.71 0.02
CA ARG A 77 5.78 3.60 1.17
C ARG A 77 7.12 3.02 0.75
N GLN A 78 7.15 1.98 -0.10
CA GLN A 78 8.40 1.43 -0.63
C GLN A 78 9.18 2.52 -1.40
N GLU A 79 8.49 3.29 -2.25
CA GLU A 79 9.14 4.35 -3.02
C GLU A 79 9.76 5.43 -2.13
N SER A 80 9.06 5.82 -1.05
CA SER A 80 9.60 6.79 -0.08
C SER A 80 10.89 6.32 0.61
N LEU A 81 11.15 5.01 0.60
CA LEU A 81 12.37 4.38 1.10
C LEU A 81 13.42 4.16 0.01
N GLY A 82 13.18 4.63 -1.22
CA GLY A 82 14.06 4.44 -2.38
C GLY A 82 13.88 3.11 -3.09
N TYR A 83 12.87 2.32 -2.74
CA TYR A 83 12.59 1.02 -3.36
C TYR A 83 11.33 1.11 -4.24
N ALA A 84 11.50 0.96 -5.55
CA ALA A 84 10.36 0.86 -6.47
C ALA A 84 10.09 -0.63 -6.76
N PRO A 85 8.96 -1.20 -6.29
CA PRO A 85 8.62 -2.59 -6.60
C PRO A 85 8.43 -2.81 -8.11
N SER A 86 8.83 -3.97 -8.61
CA SER A 86 8.57 -4.38 -10.00
C SER A 86 7.15 -4.92 -10.20
N HIS A 87 6.72 -5.05 -11.46
CA HIS A 87 5.45 -5.71 -11.81
C HIS A 87 5.38 -7.15 -11.26
N SER A 88 6.47 -7.91 -11.39
CA SER A 88 6.59 -9.26 -10.84
C SER A 88 6.47 -9.31 -9.31
N GLN A 89 7.08 -8.38 -8.58
CA GLN A 89 6.98 -8.28 -7.13
C GLN A 89 5.56 -7.93 -6.65
N ILE A 90 4.92 -6.95 -7.31
CA ILE A 90 3.52 -6.59 -7.01
C ILE A 90 2.60 -7.79 -7.25
N ARG A 91 2.79 -8.51 -8.36
CA ARG A 91 2.03 -9.73 -8.66
C ARG A 91 2.21 -10.76 -7.55
N ALA A 92 3.45 -11.06 -7.14
CA ALA A 92 3.73 -12.04 -6.09
C ALA A 92 3.07 -11.65 -4.76
N CYS A 93 3.11 -10.36 -4.38
CA CYS A 93 2.46 -9.85 -3.18
C CYS A 93 0.93 -10.08 -3.21
N VAL A 94 0.28 -9.75 -4.33
CA VAL A 94 -1.17 -9.94 -4.47
C VAL A 94 -1.55 -11.42 -4.49
N MET A 95 -0.76 -12.26 -5.16
CA MET A 95 -0.98 -13.71 -5.13
C MET A 95 -0.87 -14.27 -3.71
N GLY A 96 0.08 -13.77 -2.90
CA GLY A 96 0.20 -14.12 -1.49
C GLY A 96 -1.04 -13.74 -0.69
N LEU A 97 -1.52 -12.50 -0.86
CA LEU A 97 -2.73 -12.01 -0.19
C LEU A 97 -3.96 -12.86 -0.54
N LEU A 98 -4.13 -13.25 -1.81
CA LEU A 98 -5.26 -14.10 -2.22
C LEU A 98 -5.19 -15.50 -1.58
N ARG A 99 -3.98 -16.09 -1.46
CA ARG A 99 -3.81 -17.39 -0.78
C ARG A 99 -4.21 -17.32 0.68
N GLU A 100 -3.82 -16.27 1.40
CA GLU A 100 -4.19 -16.08 2.80
C GLU A 100 -5.71 -15.95 2.99
N GLN A 101 -6.42 -15.46 1.97
CA GLN A 101 -7.88 -15.33 1.97
C GLN A 101 -8.61 -16.60 1.54
N GLY A 102 -7.88 -17.66 1.16
CA GLY A 102 -8.48 -18.88 0.60
C GLY A 102 -9.05 -18.69 -0.81
N GLU A 103 -8.68 -17.60 -1.48
CA GLU A 103 -9.05 -17.30 -2.87
C GLU A 103 -8.06 -17.96 -3.84
N ASP A 104 -8.52 -18.22 -5.06
CA ASP A 104 -7.63 -18.68 -6.13
C ASP A 104 -6.53 -17.64 -6.38
N PRO A 105 -5.24 -18.00 -6.27
CA PRO A 105 -4.16 -17.04 -6.44
C PRO A 105 -3.86 -16.71 -7.90
N ASP A 106 -4.52 -17.33 -8.88
CA ASP A 106 -4.22 -17.01 -10.27
C ASP A 106 -4.68 -15.59 -10.65
N LEU A 107 -3.76 -14.82 -11.20
CA LEU A 107 -4.00 -13.46 -11.66
C LEU A 107 -3.82 -13.42 -13.17
N GLY A 108 -4.74 -12.80 -13.90
CA GLY A 108 -4.54 -12.57 -15.34
C GLY A 108 -3.23 -11.82 -15.62
N ARG A 109 -2.55 -12.12 -16.73
CA ARG A 109 -1.26 -11.51 -17.12
C ARG A 109 -1.27 -9.98 -17.05
N ASN A 110 -2.39 -9.35 -17.43
CA ASN A 110 -2.54 -7.90 -17.49
C ASN A 110 -3.08 -7.28 -16.18
N TRP A 111 -3.23 -8.06 -15.11
CA TRP A 111 -3.87 -7.57 -13.88
C TRP A 111 -3.12 -6.39 -13.26
N VAL A 112 -1.78 -6.49 -13.13
CA VAL A 112 -0.94 -5.44 -12.54
C VAL A 112 -1.02 -4.15 -13.37
N ILE A 113 -0.88 -4.25 -14.69
CA ILE A 113 -1.01 -3.10 -15.61
C ILE A 113 -2.38 -2.43 -15.44
N LYS A 114 -3.44 -3.23 -15.41
CA LYS A 114 -4.79 -2.69 -15.20
C LYS A 114 -4.95 -2.06 -13.82
N PHE A 115 -4.35 -2.62 -12.77
CA PHE A 115 -4.38 -2.05 -11.41
C PHE A 115 -3.73 -0.66 -11.38
N ILE A 116 -2.53 -0.53 -11.97
CA ILE A 116 -1.82 0.74 -12.07
C ILE A 116 -2.65 1.74 -12.89
N ASN A 117 -3.16 1.34 -14.06
CA ASN A 117 -3.95 2.23 -14.93
C ASN A 117 -5.27 2.71 -14.29
N ARG A 118 -5.79 2.01 -13.28
CA ARG A 118 -7.00 2.45 -12.54
C ARG A 118 -6.70 3.55 -11.52
N ARG A 119 -5.43 3.81 -11.20
CA ARG A 119 -4.98 4.64 -10.08
C ARG A 119 -4.12 5.80 -10.57
N ALA A 120 -4.61 7.03 -10.42
CA ALA A 120 -3.88 8.24 -10.83
C ALA A 120 -2.66 8.53 -9.94
N ASP A 121 -2.66 7.98 -8.73
CA ASP A 121 -1.61 8.02 -7.72
C ASP A 121 -0.48 7.01 -7.98
N LEU A 122 -0.62 6.11 -8.95
CA LEU A 122 0.43 5.16 -9.34
C LEU A 122 0.90 5.44 -10.78
N LYS A 123 2.20 5.40 -11.01
CA LYS A 123 2.82 5.57 -12.32
C LYS A 123 3.89 4.51 -12.54
N THR A 124 3.96 4.01 -13.76
CA THR A 124 5.04 3.12 -14.16
C THR A 124 6.25 3.96 -14.56
N LYS A 125 7.45 3.60 -14.09
CA LYS A 125 8.73 4.12 -14.57
C LYS A 125 9.57 2.97 -15.07
N MET A 126 10.36 3.20 -16.13
CA MET A 126 11.37 2.21 -16.51
C MET A 126 12.44 2.17 -15.42
N GLY A 127 12.69 0.98 -14.90
CA GLY A 127 13.79 0.77 -13.95
C GLY A 127 15.12 1.04 -14.63
N ARG A 128 15.94 1.91 -14.04
CA ARG A 128 17.36 1.91 -14.37
C ARG A 128 17.98 0.72 -13.67
N ARG A 129 18.45 -0.24 -14.44
CA ARG A 129 19.23 -1.37 -13.93
C ARG A 129 20.45 -0.80 -13.20
N GLN A 130 20.48 -0.89 -11.87
CA GLN A 130 21.73 -0.72 -11.15
C GLN A 130 22.66 -1.86 -11.57
N GLU A 131 23.94 -1.56 -11.78
CA GLU A 131 24.92 -2.56 -12.17
C GLU A 131 24.89 -3.71 -11.16
N ALA A 132 24.58 -4.93 -11.62
CA ALA A 132 24.46 -6.11 -10.75
C ALA A 132 25.69 -6.27 -9.83
N LYS A 133 26.87 -5.94 -10.34
CA LYS A 133 28.14 -5.89 -9.60
C LYS A 133 28.05 -5.08 -8.30
N ARG A 134 27.33 -3.95 -8.26
CA ARG A 134 27.20 -3.15 -7.03
C ARG A 134 26.42 -3.88 -5.94
N PHE A 135 25.42 -4.69 -6.32
CA PHE A 135 24.63 -5.47 -5.38
C PHE A 135 25.31 -6.79 -5.01
N ASP A 136 25.88 -7.50 -6.00
CA ASP A 136 26.59 -8.76 -5.81
C ASP A 136 27.84 -8.61 -4.92
N SER A 137 28.43 -7.41 -4.90
CA SER A 137 29.56 -7.08 -4.03
C SER A 137 29.16 -6.88 -2.56
N PHE A 138 27.87 -6.63 -2.27
CA PHE A 138 27.35 -6.31 -0.94
C PHE A 138 27.07 -7.59 -0.12
N THR A 139 28.07 -8.46 -0.02
CA THR A 139 27.97 -9.68 0.79
C THR A 139 28.20 -9.37 2.27
N PRO A 140 27.60 -10.15 3.21
CA PRO A 140 27.86 -9.97 4.64
C PRO A 140 29.36 -9.98 4.96
N ARG A 141 30.12 -10.85 4.31
CA ARG A 141 31.58 -10.92 4.48
C ARG A 141 32.28 -9.64 4.04
N ALA A 142 31.90 -9.05 2.90
CA ALA A 142 32.47 -7.79 2.43
C ALA A 142 32.13 -6.62 3.36
N VAL A 143 30.90 -6.60 3.88
CA VAL A 143 30.44 -5.60 4.85
C VAL A 143 31.22 -5.71 6.16
N HIS A 144 31.34 -6.92 6.73
CA HIS A 144 32.12 -7.16 7.94
C HIS A 144 33.59 -6.78 7.75
N TRP A 145 34.21 -7.21 6.64
CA TRP A 145 35.59 -6.87 6.31
C TRP A 145 35.83 -5.35 6.24
N TYR A 146 34.89 -4.59 5.68
CA TYR A 146 34.98 -3.14 5.65
C TYR A 146 34.97 -2.52 7.07
N PHE A 147 34.05 -2.97 7.92
CA PHE A 147 33.97 -2.46 9.30
C PHE A 147 35.16 -2.90 10.16
N ASP A 148 35.68 -4.12 9.96
CA ASP A 148 36.88 -4.59 10.64
C ASP A 148 38.10 -3.70 10.32
N ILE A 149 38.26 -3.30 9.05
CA ILE A 149 39.30 -2.34 8.64
C ILE A 149 39.03 -0.94 9.19
N ARG A 150 37.79 -0.47 9.09
CA ARG A 150 37.40 0.86 9.58
C ARG A 150 37.72 0.98 11.07
N ASP A 151 37.24 0.05 11.88
CA ASP A 151 37.36 0.13 13.33
C ASP A 151 38.78 -0.23 13.79
N GLY A 152 39.44 -1.18 13.11
CA GLY A 152 40.80 -1.60 13.43
C GLY A 152 41.89 -0.60 13.04
N GLN A 153 41.82 -0.01 11.84
CA GLN A 153 42.89 0.88 11.32
C GLN A 153 42.53 2.37 11.44
N TYR A 154 41.25 2.70 11.36
CA TYR A 154 40.76 4.07 11.27
C TYR A 154 39.81 4.46 12.41
N GLY A 155 39.66 3.61 13.44
CA GLY A 155 38.75 3.86 14.57
C GLY A 155 39.10 5.11 15.40
N TRP A 156 40.31 5.66 15.23
CA TRP A 156 40.73 6.93 15.82
C TRP A 156 40.13 8.16 15.11
N ILE A 157 39.60 7.99 13.88
CA ILE A 157 38.87 9.03 13.17
C ILE A 157 37.45 9.08 13.72
N LYS A 158 37.12 10.19 14.40
CA LYS A 158 35.79 10.37 14.96
C LYS A 158 34.72 10.41 13.86
N PRO A 159 33.50 9.92 14.12
CA PRO A 159 32.42 9.94 13.14
C PRO A 159 32.15 11.34 12.56
N GLU A 160 32.29 12.39 13.37
CA GLU A 160 32.06 13.78 12.95
C GLU A 160 33.10 14.28 11.92
N ASN A 161 34.24 13.59 11.82
CA ASN A 161 35.33 13.90 10.90
C ASN A 161 35.37 12.96 9.68
N THR A 162 34.39 12.06 9.55
CA THR A 162 34.27 11.18 8.38
C THR A 162 33.48 11.90 7.30
N VAL A 163 34.14 12.20 6.17
CA VAL A 163 33.51 12.77 4.98
C VAL A 163 33.50 11.75 3.85
N ASN A 164 32.43 11.74 3.04
CA ASN A 164 32.42 10.95 1.81
C ASN A 164 33.14 11.73 0.69
N VAL A 165 33.80 11.00 -0.20
CA VAL A 165 34.34 11.55 -1.45
C VAL A 165 33.87 10.63 -2.57
N ASP A 166 32.71 10.93 -3.12
CA ASP A 166 32.24 10.38 -4.38
C ASP A 166 32.25 11.47 -5.46
N GLU A 167 32.38 11.04 -6.72
CA GLU A 167 32.43 11.90 -7.90
C GLU A 167 31.03 12.52 -8.13
N GLY A 168 30.72 13.51 -7.30
CA GLY A 168 29.39 14.10 -7.13
C GLY A 168 29.28 15.20 -6.07
N GLY A 169 30.35 15.54 -5.35
CA GLY A 169 30.42 16.70 -4.44
C GLY A 169 30.46 16.30 -2.96
N ILE A 170 31.11 17.14 -2.15
CA ILE A 170 31.25 16.96 -0.70
C ILE A 170 29.85 17.01 -0.07
N MET A 171 29.37 15.87 0.46
CA MET A 171 28.07 15.76 1.12
C MET A 171 28.26 15.49 2.61
N THR A 172 28.49 16.56 3.37
CA THR A 172 28.39 16.53 4.84
C THR A 172 26.93 16.39 5.25
N GLY A 173 26.54 15.20 5.75
CA GLY A 173 25.37 15.02 6.61
C GLY A 173 23.99 15.23 5.97
N PHE A 174 23.08 14.31 6.28
CA PHE A 174 21.71 14.20 5.76
C PHE A 174 21.61 13.83 4.28
N GLY A 175 21.21 12.58 4.05
CA GLY A 175 20.67 12.13 2.77
C GLY A 175 19.40 12.92 2.43
N LYS A 176 19.60 14.13 1.91
CA LYS A 176 18.62 14.87 1.14
C LYS A 176 19.00 14.68 -0.31
N TYR A 177 18.46 13.62 -0.91
CA TYR A 177 18.12 13.74 -2.32
C TYR A 177 16.90 14.67 -2.38
N SER A 178 17.21 15.86 -2.87
CA SER A 178 16.42 17.08 -3.01
C SER A 178 15.12 16.88 -3.82
N PRO A 179 14.19 17.84 -3.75
CA PRO A 179 12.76 17.67 -3.91
C PRO A 179 12.37 17.49 -5.37
N LEU A 180 11.77 16.37 -5.69
CA LEU A 180 10.80 16.32 -6.77
C LEU A 180 9.50 15.82 -6.17
N LEU A 181 8.64 16.79 -5.87
CA LEU A 181 7.19 16.63 -6.00
C LEU A 181 6.92 15.92 -7.32
N LEU A 182 6.84 14.60 -7.30
CA LEU A 182 6.11 13.86 -8.30
C LEU A 182 4.96 13.21 -7.56
N VAL A 183 3.80 13.84 -7.76
CA VAL A 183 2.50 13.21 -7.60
C VAL A 183 2.52 11.91 -8.40
N GLY A 184 2.75 10.78 -7.72
CA GLY A 184 2.61 9.44 -8.28
C GLY A 184 3.74 8.48 -7.92
N ALA A 185 3.36 7.31 -7.38
CA ALA A 185 4.26 6.21 -7.07
C ALA A 185 4.99 5.70 -8.30
N CYS A 186 6.20 5.17 -8.15
CA CYS A 186 6.96 4.60 -9.27
C CYS A 186 7.07 3.09 -9.15
N ILE A 187 6.59 2.40 -10.18
CA ILE A 187 6.64 0.94 -10.31
C ILE A 187 7.57 0.60 -11.46
N LEU A 188 8.50 -0.34 -11.26
CA LEU A 188 9.42 -0.78 -12.31
C LEU A 188 8.74 -1.75 -13.27
N THR A 189 8.85 -1.49 -14.57
CA THR A 189 8.60 -2.51 -15.60
C THR A 189 9.72 -3.55 -15.56
N ASP A 190 9.36 -4.83 -15.61
CA ASP A 190 10.32 -5.89 -15.94
C ASP A 190 10.80 -5.76 -17.40
#